data_AF-A0A7H4YRQ4-F1
#
_entry.id   AF-A0A7H4YRQ4-F1
#
_cell.length_a   1.000
_cell.length_b   1.000
_cell.length_c   1.000
_cell.angle_alpha   90.00
_cell.angle_beta   90.00
_cell.angle_gamma   90.00
#
_symmetry.space_group_name_H-M   'P 1'
#
loop_
_entity.id
_entity.type
_entity.pdbx_description
1 polymer ?
#
loop_
_entity_poly.entity_id
_entity_poly.type
_entity_poly.pdbx_seq_one_letter_code
_entity_poly.pdbx_strand_id
1 'polypeptide(L)'
;PCADLTMLQNACQRLPAHRQAIRGVFAGGTFCYEAQLICQQKGFSAASNTPVAGNRALANIWQSEDHTLIDMGDDDFTRGKPHPMIDPTLRNQRLLNELNDSHTAVVLFDLVLGYGASTTPASELLDQLSHIDMNNAPLLIAHVCGTEADPQIRSQQISALQNAGVIIASSNAQAALWASTVAQTQLQKKGLNA
;
A
#
# COMPACT_ATOMS: atom_id res chain seq x y z
N PRO A 1 -11.44 8.91 -14.59
CA PRO A 1 -10.44 10.02 -14.54
C PRO A 1 -10.88 11.21 -13.68
N CYS A 2 -12.03 11.85 -13.95
CA CYS A 2 -12.48 13.01 -13.15
C CYS A 2 -12.97 12.60 -11.75
N ALA A 3 -13.80 11.55 -11.66
CA ALA A 3 -14.32 11.06 -10.38
C ALA A 3 -13.21 10.58 -9.41
N ASP A 4 -12.21 9.87 -9.93
CA ASP A 4 -11.09 9.34 -9.13
C ASP A 4 -10.27 10.48 -8.51
N LEU A 5 -9.97 11.52 -9.30
CA LEU A 5 -9.22 12.68 -8.82
C LEU A 5 -9.99 13.46 -7.75
N THR A 6 -11.28 13.67 -7.93
CA THR A 6 -12.13 14.32 -6.91
C THR A 6 -12.17 13.51 -5.62
N MET A 7 -12.30 12.18 -5.72
CA MET A 7 -12.28 11.30 -4.56
C MET A 7 -10.94 11.39 -3.80
N LEU A 8 -9.81 11.34 -4.51
CA LEU A 8 -8.49 11.48 -3.91
C LEU A 8 -8.24 12.86 -3.30
N GLN A 9 -8.69 13.93 -3.96
CA GLN A 9 -8.57 15.29 -3.44
C GLN A 9 -9.33 15.43 -2.11
N ASN A 10 -10.57 14.97 -2.04
CA ASN A 10 -11.36 14.96 -0.80
C ASN A 10 -10.66 14.13 0.29
N ALA A 11 -10.14 12.96 -0.06
CA ALA A 11 -9.40 12.12 0.87
C ALA A 11 -8.11 12.80 1.37
N CYS A 12 -7.42 13.59 0.54
CA CYS A 12 -6.22 14.34 0.93
C CYS A 12 -6.49 15.56 1.81
N GLN A 13 -7.71 16.12 1.81
CA GLN A 13 -8.03 17.31 2.61
C GLN A 13 -7.80 17.07 4.11
N ARG A 14 -8.20 15.89 4.60
CA ARG A 14 -8.05 15.48 6.00
C ARG A 14 -6.60 15.16 6.41
N LEU A 15 -5.70 14.88 5.46
CA LEU A 15 -4.31 14.56 5.79
C LEU A 15 -3.52 15.81 6.19
N PRO A 16 -2.83 15.82 7.36
CA PRO A 16 -1.90 16.89 7.72
C PRO A 16 -0.74 17.04 6.72
N ALA A 17 -0.29 18.27 6.48
CA ALA A 17 0.74 18.57 5.49
C ALA A 17 2.14 17.99 5.80
N HIS A 18 2.38 17.49 7.02
CA HIS A 18 3.66 16.85 7.36
C HIS A 18 3.75 15.40 6.86
N ARG A 19 2.60 14.77 6.54
CA ARG A 19 2.54 13.44 5.93
C ARG A 19 2.92 13.56 4.45
N GLN A 20 4.00 12.93 4.03
CA GLN A 20 4.53 13.05 2.65
C GLN A 20 4.87 11.69 2.02
N ALA A 21 5.16 10.68 2.84
CA ALA A 21 5.71 9.42 2.38
C ALA A 21 4.69 8.53 1.65
N ILE A 22 5.20 7.80 0.64
CA ILE A 22 4.51 6.66 0.01
C ILE A 22 5.10 5.41 0.64
N ARG A 23 4.25 4.59 1.27
CA ARG A 23 4.66 3.32 1.88
C ARG A 23 3.96 2.16 1.19
N GLY A 24 4.69 1.39 0.42
CA GLY A 24 4.21 0.22 -0.31
C GLY A 24 4.59 -1.06 0.43
N VAL A 25 3.63 -1.94 0.67
CA VAL A 25 3.86 -3.25 1.29
C VAL A 25 3.18 -4.30 0.42
N PHE A 26 3.96 -5.06 -0.33
CA PHE A 26 3.45 -5.97 -1.35
C PHE A 26 3.71 -7.42 -0.99
N ALA A 27 2.73 -8.29 -1.24
CA ALA A 27 2.92 -9.74 -1.25
C ALA A 27 3.38 -10.25 -2.62
N GLY A 28 2.97 -9.60 -3.71
CA GLY A 28 3.42 -9.94 -5.07
C GLY A 28 4.58 -9.06 -5.54
N GLY A 29 5.75 -9.65 -5.78
CA GLY A 29 6.95 -8.93 -6.23
C GLY A 29 6.78 -8.17 -7.54
N THR A 30 6.06 -8.72 -8.52
CA THR A 30 5.74 -8.01 -9.78
C THR A 30 4.88 -6.76 -9.55
N PHE A 31 3.97 -6.78 -8.57
CA PHE A 31 3.18 -5.61 -8.20
C PHE A 31 4.04 -4.55 -7.53
N CYS A 32 4.98 -4.96 -6.67
CA CYS A 32 5.98 -4.05 -6.10
C CYS A 32 6.84 -3.40 -7.20
N TYR A 33 7.34 -4.21 -8.14
CA TYR A 33 8.13 -3.74 -9.29
C TYR A 33 7.35 -2.74 -10.15
N GLU A 34 6.10 -3.03 -10.51
CA GLU A 34 5.25 -2.11 -11.30
C GLU A 34 4.98 -0.80 -10.54
N ALA A 35 4.70 -0.88 -9.24
CA ALA A 35 4.47 0.29 -8.41
C ALA A 35 5.71 1.18 -8.34
N GLN A 36 6.91 0.59 -8.21
CA GLN A 36 8.18 1.32 -8.23
C GLN A 36 8.35 2.11 -9.53
N LEU A 37 8.12 1.49 -10.70
CA LEU A 37 8.23 2.17 -11.99
C LEU A 37 7.24 3.32 -12.13
N ILE A 38 5.98 3.11 -11.71
CA ILE A 38 4.94 4.14 -11.82
C ILE A 38 5.24 5.33 -10.89
N CYS A 39 5.66 5.07 -9.64
CA CYS A 39 6.07 6.13 -8.72
C CYS A 39 7.24 6.93 -9.30
N GLN A 40 8.25 6.27 -9.86
CA GLN A 40 9.39 6.92 -10.51
C GLN A 40 8.96 7.79 -11.70
N GLN A 41 8.07 7.30 -12.57
CA GLN A 41 7.50 8.07 -13.68
C GLN A 41 6.73 9.32 -13.21
N LYS A 42 6.24 9.31 -11.96
CA LYS A 42 5.59 10.46 -11.32
C LYS A 42 6.55 11.36 -10.53
N GLY A 43 7.85 11.10 -10.60
CA GLY A 43 8.88 11.92 -9.96
C GLY A 43 9.21 11.51 -8.52
N PHE A 44 8.74 10.34 -8.07
CA PHE A 44 9.02 9.82 -6.73
C PHE A 44 10.03 8.68 -6.80
N SER A 45 11.29 8.98 -6.44
CA SER A 45 12.28 7.93 -6.18
C SER A 45 11.96 7.27 -4.84
N ALA A 46 11.96 5.93 -4.81
CA ALA A 46 11.65 5.15 -3.62
C ALA A 46 12.81 4.25 -3.21
N ALA A 47 12.88 3.95 -1.91
CA ALA A 47 13.71 2.89 -1.37
C ALA A 47 12.98 1.54 -1.49
N SER A 48 13.72 0.45 -1.71
CA SER A 48 13.16 -0.90 -1.79
C SER A 48 14.20 -1.95 -1.36
N ASN A 49 13.73 -3.14 -0.96
CA ASN A 49 14.57 -4.33 -0.84
C ASN A 49 14.89 -4.95 -2.22
N THR A 50 14.03 -4.72 -3.22
CA THR A 50 14.22 -5.16 -4.60
C THR A 50 14.14 -3.96 -5.56
N PRO A 51 15.10 -3.02 -5.48
CA PRO A 51 15.01 -1.75 -6.19
C PRO A 51 15.09 -1.91 -7.71
N VAL A 52 14.16 -1.28 -8.43
CA VAL A 52 14.30 -1.07 -9.88
C VAL A 52 15.42 -0.06 -10.18
N ALA A 53 15.91 -0.04 -11.42
CA ALA A 53 16.95 0.90 -11.82
C ALA A 53 16.56 2.37 -11.53
N GLY A 54 17.41 3.09 -10.79
CA GLY A 54 17.18 4.47 -10.37
C GLY A 54 16.41 4.64 -9.04
N ASN A 55 15.91 3.56 -8.46
CA ASN A 55 15.50 3.52 -7.05
C ASN A 55 16.70 3.14 -6.16
N ARG A 56 16.54 3.38 -4.85
CA ARG A 56 17.60 3.15 -3.87
C ARG A 56 17.37 1.84 -3.11
N ALA A 57 18.46 1.12 -2.84
CA ALA A 57 18.40 -0.02 -1.92
C ALA A 57 18.21 0.49 -0.50
N LEU A 58 17.40 -0.21 0.30
CA LEU A 58 17.26 0.07 1.72
C LEU A 58 18.53 -0.32 2.49
N ALA A 59 18.98 0.56 3.38
CA ALA A 59 20.05 0.23 4.32
C ALA A 59 19.61 -0.83 5.34
N ASN A 60 18.32 -0.80 5.73
CA ASN A 60 17.70 -1.78 6.59
C ASN A 60 16.29 -2.09 6.06
N ILE A 61 16.08 -3.30 5.54
CA ILE A 61 14.80 -3.72 4.94
C ILE A 61 13.62 -3.69 5.92
N TRP A 62 13.89 -3.68 7.23
CA TRP A 62 12.88 -3.61 8.29
C TRP A 62 12.46 -2.18 8.65
N GLN A 63 13.11 -1.17 8.09
CA GLN A 63 12.85 0.24 8.38
C GLN A 63 12.54 0.99 7.09
N SER A 64 11.39 1.65 7.05
CA SER A 64 11.03 2.54 5.94
C SER A 64 11.70 3.90 6.09
N GLU A 65 12.06 4.51 4.95
CA GLU A 65 12.65 5.84 4.84
C GLU A 65 12.08 6.57 3.61
N ASP A 66 11.69 7.84 3.75
CA ASP A 66 11.10 8.68 2.70
C ASP A 66 9.95 8.04 1.89
N HIS A 67 10.12 7.71 0.62
CA HIS A 67 9.20 6.81 -0.08
C HIS A 67 9.81 5.41 -0.02
N THR A 68 9.04 4.40 0.36
CA THR A 68 9.52 3.01 0.46
C THR A 68 8.51 2.06 -0.13
N LEU A 69 8.93 1.14 -0.99
CA LEU A 69 8.08 0.11 -1.59
C LEU A 69 8.76 -1.25 -1.35
N ILE A 70 8.14 -2.11 -0.55
CA ILE A 70 8.71 -3.39 -0.10
C ILE A 70 8.02 -4.56 -0.79
N ASP A 71 8.83 -5.46 -1.34
CA ASP A 71 8.40 -6.81 -1.70
C ASP A 71 8.58 -7.74 -0.50
N MET A 72 7.48 -8.06 0.20
CA MET A 72 7.47 -8.99 1.33
C MET A 72 7.56 -10.46 0.87
N GLY A 73 7.42 -10.72 -0.43
CA GLY A 73 7.56 -12.05 -1.02
C GLY A 73 9.01 -12.47 -1.26
N ASP A 74 9.93 -11.51 -1.22
CA ASP A 74 11.36 -11.73 -1.40
C ASP A 74 11.96 -12.64 -0.32
N ASP A 75 13.05 -13.34 -0.68
CA ASP A 75 13.74 -14.33 0.17
C ASP A 75 14.17 -13.77 1.54
N ASP A 76 14.46 -12.47 1.61
CA ASP A 76 14.83 -11.80 2.86
C ASP A 76 13.71 -11.84 3.92
N PHE A 77 12.44 -11.84 3.49
CA PHE A 77 11.27 -11.88 4.38
C PHE A 77 10.68 -13.28 4.55
N THR A 78 10.97 -14.20 3.62
CA THR A 78 10.40 -15.55 3.59
C THR A 78 11.36 -16.63 4.10
N ARG A 79 12.61 -16.28 4.47
CA ARG A 79 13.54 -17.23 5.07
C ARG A 79 13.02 -17.80 6.39
N GLY A 80 12.66 -19.09 6.39
CA GLY A 80 12.13 -19.79 7.56
C GLY A 80 10.70 -19.40 7.92
N LYS A 81 9.98 -18.72 7.03
CA LYS A 81 8.58 -18.30 7.21
C LYS A 81 7.78 -18.60 5.93
N PRO A 82 6.46 -18.82 6.02
CA PRO A 82 5.66 -18.92 4.81
C PRO A 82 5.66 -17.61 4.01
N HIS A 83 5.50 -17.71 2.69
CA HIS A 83 5.33 -16.55 1.81
C HIS A 83 4.10 -15.71 2.25
N PRO A 84 4.13 -14.37 2.16
CA PRO A 84 3.04 -13.49 2.63
C PRO A 84 1.68 -13.74 1.98
N MET A 85 1.65 -14.36 0.79
CA MET A 85 0.40 -14.79 0.16
C MET A 85 -0.25 -15.97 0.89
N ILE A 86 0.55 -16.83 1.54
CA ILE A 86 0.11 -18.03 2.27
C ILE A 86 -0.21 -17.64 3.72
N ASP A 87 0.69 -16.90 4.36
CA ASP A 87 0.57 -16.39 5.73
C ASP A 87 0.77 -14.86 5.74
N PRO A 88 -0.30 -14.07 5.89
CA PRO A 88 -0.21 -12.62 5.79
C PRO A 88 0.30 -11.94 7.06
N THR A 89 0.60 -12.64 8.15
CA THR A 89 0.88 -12.03 9.47
C THR A 89 2.03 -11.02 9.41
N LEU A 90 3.16 -11.36 8.79
CA LEU A 90 4.29 -10.43 8.70
C LEU A 90 3.99 -9.21 7.83
N ARG A 91 3.22 -9.40 6.75
CA ARG A 91 2.76 -8.31 5.87
C ARG A 91 1.82 -7.36 6.64
N ASN A 92 0.87 -7.92 7.40
CA ASN A 92 -0.08 -7.13 8.20
C ASN A 92 0.65 -6.34 9.30
N GLN A 93 1.64 -6.94 9.96
CA GLN A 93 2.49 -6.23 10.91
C GLN A 93 3.26 -5.08 10.25
N ARG A 94 3.81 -5.30 9.04
CA ARG A 94 4.48 -4.23 8.29
C ARG A 94 3.49 -3.10 7.94
N LEU A 95 2.30 -3.42 7.46
CA LEU A 95 1.25 -2.43 7.18
C LEU A 95 0.90 -1.57 8.38
N LEU A 96 0.77 -2.17 9.57
CA LEU A 96 0.52 -1.43 10.81
C LEU A 96 1.65 -0.49 11.18
N ASN A 97 2.91 -0.89 10.98
CA ASN A 97 4.04 -0.01 11.23
C ASN A 97 3.98 1.24 10.31
N GLU A 98 3.64 1.05 9.03
CA GLU A 98 3.51 2.17 8.09
C GLU A 98 2.34 3.09 8.41
N LEU A 99 1.23 2.53 8.91
CA LEU A 99 0.05 3.28 9.35
C LEU A 99 0.35 4.18 10.56
N ASN A 100 1.20 3.70 11.47
CA ASN A 100 1.59 4.42 12.68
C ASN A 100 2.71 5.45 12.46
N ASP A 101 3.40 5.42 11.31
CA ASP A 101 4.38 6.44 10.95
C ASP A 101 3.66 7.77 10.64
N SER A 102 4.01 8.81 11.40
CA SER A 102 3.44 10.15 11.25
C SER A 102 3.86 10.82 9.94
N HIS A 103 4.92 10.36 9.28
CA HIS A 103 5.33 10.86 7.98
C HIS A 103 4.57 10.23 6.81
N THR A 104 3.88 9.11 7.01
CA THR A 104 3.16 8.39 5.95
C THR A 104 1.94 9.15 5.47
N ALA A 105 1.89 9.48 4.18
CA ALA A 105 0.70 10.05 3.53
C ALA A 105 -0.21 8.95 2.99
N VAL A 106 0.37 7.91 2.41
CA VAL A 106 -0.37 6.82 1.79
C VAL A 106 0.33 5.48 2.03
N VAL A 107 -0.45 4.49 2.43
CA VAL A 107 -0.06 3.09 2.46
C VAL A 107 -0.70 2.38 1.27
N LEU A 108 0.12 1.76 0.44
CA LEU A 108 -0.23 1.06 -0.79
C LEU A 108 0.05 -0.44 -0.62
N PHE A 109 -0.91 -1.31 -0.94
CA PHE A 109 -0.72 -2.76 -0.83
C PHE A 109 -1.56 -3.57 -1.79
N ASP A 110 -1.23 -4.86 -1.93
CA ASP A 110 -1.98 -5.82 -2.70
C ASP A 110 -2.59 -6.92 -1.83
N LEU A 111 -3.71 -7.45 -2.30
CA LEU A 111 -4.35 -8.64 -1.78
C LEU A 111 -4.49 -9.65 -2.92
N VAL A 112 -3.65 -10.68 -2.91
CA VAL A 112 -3.67 -11.75 -3.92
C VAL A 112 -4.51 -12.91 -3.42
N LEU A 113 -5.49 -13.33 -4.23
CA LEU A 113 -6.43 -14.40 -3.93
C LEU A 113 -6.12 -15.65 -4.76
N GLY A 114 -6.94 -16.68 -4.58
CA GLY A 114 -6.89 -17.93 -5.34
C GLY A 114 -6.31 -19.09 -4.55
N TYR A 115 -6.13 -20.20 -5.25
CA TYR A 115 -5.61 -21.43 -4.67
C TYR A 115 -4.16 -21.24 -4.21
N GLY A 116 -3.86 -21.74 -3.00
CA GLY A 116 -2.54 -21.60 -2.38
C GLY A 116 -2.34 -20.27 -1.65
N ALA A 117 -3.20 -19.28 -1.83
CA ALA A 117 -3.24 -18.11 -0.96
C ALA A 117 -3.96 -18.43 0.36
N SER A 118 -3.75 -17.59 1.37
CA SER A 118 -4.49 -17.63 2.63
C SER A 118 -6.00 -17.67 2.37
N THR A 119 -6.74 -18.48 3.14
CA THR A 119 -8.21 -18.52 3.08
C THR A 119 -8.84 -17.24 3.64
N THR A 120 -8.10 -16.49 4.44
CA THR A 120 -8.55 -15.27 5.14
C THR A 120 -7.51 -14.16 5.00
N PRO A 121 -7.19 -13.73 3.76
CA PRO A 121 -5.99 -12.94 3.49
C PRO A 121 -6.08 -11.49 4.04
N ALA A 122 -7.29 -11.00 4.32
CA ALA A 122 -7.53 -9.66 4.86
C ALA A 122 -8.03 -9.64 6.31
N SER A 123 -8.43 -10.78 6.89
CA SER A 123 -9.18 -10.80 8.16
C SER A 123 -8.43 -10.16 9.32
N GLU A 124 -7.18 -10.57 9.58
CA GLU A 124 -6.37 -9.98 10.64
C GLU A 124 -6.12 -8.48 10.42
N LEU A 125 -5.87 -8.07 9.17
CA LEU A 125 -5.70 -6.65 8.83
C LEU A 125 -6.99 -5.87 9.13
N LEU A 126 -8.15 -6.37 8.74
CA LEU A 126 -9.44 -5.72 8.98
C LEU A 126 -9.72 -5.57 10.48
N ASP A 127 -9.44 -6.61 11.27
CA ASP A 127 -9.57 -6.55 12.72
C ASP A 127 -8.67 -5.46 13.30
N GLN A 128 -7.42 -5.36 12.86
CA GLN A 128 -6.49 -4.33 13.30
C GLN A 128 -6.94 -2.92 12.87
N LEU A 129 -7.43 -2.76 11.64
CA LEU A 129 -7.97 -1.49 11.14
C LEU A 129 -9.18 -1.01 11.93
N SER A 130 -9.98 -1.92 12.50
CA SER A 130 -11.13 -1.57 13.35
C SER A 130 -10.76 -0.77 14.60
N HIS A 131 -9.49 -0.80 14.99
CA HIS A 131 -8.94 -0.07 16.15
C HIS A 131 -8.23 1.24 15.78
N ILE A 132 -8.19 1.61 14.50
CA ILE A 132 -7.49 2.81 14.02
C ILE A 132 -8.49 3.94 13.77
N ASP A 133 -8.17 5.14 14.26
CA ASP A 133 -8.91 6.35 13.88
C ASP A 133 -8.56 6.74 12.44
N MET A 134 -9.39 6.26 11.51
CA MET A 134 -9.22 6.49 10.07
C MET A 134 -9.27 7.97 9.67
N ASN A 135 -9.76 8.88 10.53
CA ASN A 135 -9.72 10.31 10.25
C ASN A 135 -8.28 10.85 10.30
N ASN A 136 -7.46 10.31 11.20
CA ASN A 136 -6.08 10.73 11.45
C ASN A 136 -5.02 9.79 10.84
N ALA A 137 -5.45 8.64 10.32
CA ALA A 137 -4.61 7.68 9.62
C ALA A 137 -4.18 8.18 8.21
N PRO A 138 -3.07 7.66 7.65
CA PRO A 138 -2.76 7.79 6.23
C PRO A 138 -3.91 7.33 5.32
N LEU A 139 -3.85 7.67 4.03
CA LEU A 139 -4.73 7.02 3.06
C LEU A 139 -4.31 5.56 2.86
N LEU A 140 -5.28 4.66 2.86
CA LEU A 140 -5.08 3.26 2.50
C LEU A 140 -5.55 3.05 1.08
N ILE A 141 -4.68 2.55 0.20
CA ILE A 141 -5.01 2.20 -1.18
C ILE A 141 -4.60 0.76 -1.43
N ALA A 142 -5.50 -0.03 -1.99
CA ALA A 142 -5.20 -1.41 -2.30
C ALA A 142 -5.68 -1.86 -3.67
N HIS A 143 -5.03 -2.90 -4.19
CA HIS A 143 -5.47 -3.67 -5.34
C HIS A 143 -5.77 -5.11 -4.91
N VAL A 144 -6.97 -5.60 -5.23
CA VAL A 144 -7.35 -7.00 -5.00
C VAL A 144 -7.21 -7.78 -6.32
N CYS A 145 -6.17 -8.62 -6.38
CA CYS A 145 -5.88 -9.50 -7.52
C CYS A 145 -6.52 -10.87 -7.29
N GLY A 146 -7.46 -11.24 -8.15
CA GLY A 146 -8.21 -12.49 -8.05
C GLY A 146 -9.50 -12.42 -8.83
N THR A 147 -10.39 -13.37 -8.60
CA THR A 147 -11.67 -13.52 -9.29
C THR A 147 -12.81 -13.83 -8.32
N GLU A 148 -14.05 -13.75 -8.80
CA GLU A 148 -15.22 -14.20 -8.03
C GLU A 148 -15.26 -15.72 -7.81
N ALA A 149 -14.52 -16.49 -8.62
CA ALA A 149 -14.47 -17.94 -8.52
C ALA A 149 -13.40 -18.43 -7.52
N ASP A 150 -12.57 -17.53 -7.01
CA ASP A 150 -11.58 -17.88 -5.99
C ASP A 150 -12.25 -18.19 -4.64
N PRO A 151 -11.67 -19.08 -3.81
CA PRO A 151 -12.26 -19.46 -2.52
C PRO A 151 -12.58 -18.28 -1.59
N GLN A 152 -11.80 -17.19 -1.70
CA GLN A 152 -11.94 -15.99 -0.88
C GLN A 152 -13.01 -15.01 -1.40
N ILE A 153 -13.50 -15.20 -2.64
CA ILE A 153 -14.50 -14.37 -3.34
C ILE A 153 -14.08 -12.90 -3.43
N ARG A 154 -13.59 -12.47 -4.60
CA ARG A 154 -13.04 -11.12 -4.78
C ARG A 154 -13.97 -9.98 -4.34
N SER A 155 -15.24 -10.01 -4.68
CA SER A 155 -16.20 -8.98 -4.28
C SER A 155 -16.34 -8.83 -2.77
N GLN A 156 -16.33 -9.95 -2.02
CA GLN A 156 -16.41 -9.93 -0.55
C GLN A 156 -15.17 -9.28 0.06
N GLN A 157 -13.98 -9.60 -0.45
CA GLN A 157 -12.73 -8.98 0.02
C GLN A 157 -12.71 -7.47 -0.26
N ILE A 158 -13.16 -7.06 -1.45
CA ILE A 158 -13.27 -5.64 -1.83
C ILE A 158 -14.23 -4.91 -0.89
N SER A 159 -15.45 -5.44 -0.69
CA SER A 159 -16.44 -4.80 0.18
C SER A 159 -15.95 -4.70 1.62
N ALA A 160 -15.29 -5.73 2.15
CA ALA A 160 -14.75 -5.72 3.51
C ALA A 160 -13.67 -4.63 3.68
N LEU A 161 -12.73 -4.53 2.73
CA LEU A 161 -11.69 -3.49 2.76
C LEU A 161 -12.28 -2.07 2.60
N GLN A 162 -13.27 -1.89 1.71
CA GLN A 162 -13.95 -0.60 1.54
C GLN A 162 -14.67 -0.16 2.82
N ASN A 163 -15.35 -1.09 3.50
CA ASN A 163 -16.01 -0.82 4.77
C ASN A 163 -15.02 -0.42 5.88
N ALA A 164 -13.77 -0.90 5.79
CA ALA A 164 -12.67 -0.49 6.68
C ALA A 164 -11.99 0.83 6.26
N GLY A 165 -12.49 1.51 5.23
CA GLY A 165 -11.95 2.80 4.76
C GLY A 165 -10.78 2.69 3.78
N VAL A 166 -10.53 1.51 3.21
CA VAL A 166 -9.53 1.32 2.15
C VAL A 166 -10.10 1.70 0.79
N ILE A 167 -9.35 2.50 0.03
CA ILE A 167 -9.69 2.86 -1.35
C ILE A 167 -9.22 1.73 -2.27
N ILE A 168 -10.14 1.08 -2.97
CA ILE A 168 -9.82 -0.06 -3.84
C ILE A 168 -9.67 0.38 -5.30
N ALA A 169 -8.49 0.17 -5.84
CA ALA A 169 -8.18 0.40 -7.24
C ALA A 169 -8.55 -0.82 -8.10
N SER A 170 -8.84 -0.57 -9.39
CA SER A 170 -9.15 -1.63 -10.35
C SER A 170 -7.93 -2.45 -10.78
N SER A 171 -6.72 -1.90 -10.64
CA SER A 171 -5.45 -2.55 -10.94
C SER A 171 -4.33 -2.03 -10.03
N ASN A 172 -3.23 -2.78 -9.94
CA ASN A 172 -2.05 -2.35 -9.22
C ASN A 172 -1.46 -1.05 -9.80
N ALA A 173 -1.39 -0.95 -11.13
CA ALA A 173 -0.98 0.28 -11.80
C ALA A 173 -1.82 1.51 -11.40
N GLN A 174 -3.14 1.34 -11.32
CA GLN A 174 -4.04 2.42 -10.88
C GLN A 174 -3.80 2.78 -9.41
N ALA A 175 -3.57 1.78 -8.55
CA ALA A 175 -3.26 1.98 -7.14
C ALA A 175 -1.95 2.78 -6.94
N ALA A 176 -0.89 2.42 -7.67
CA ALA A 176 0.39 3.14 -7.65
C ALA A 176 0.27 4.58 -8.19
N LEU A 177 -0.53 4.77 -9.25
CA LEU A 177 -0.83 6.10 -9.78
C LEU A 177 -1.57 6.97 -8.76
N TRP A 178 -2.55 6.40 -8.06
CA TRP A 178 -3.28 7.10 -7.00
C TRP A 178 -2.38 7.45 -5.83
N ALA A 179 -1.54 6.52 -5.37
CA ALA A 179 -0.57 6.78 -4.29
C ALA A 179 0.39 7.93 -4.66
N SER A 180 0.89 7.95 -5.89
CA SER A 180 1.73 9.04 -6.39
C SER A 180 0.98 10.38 -6.47
N THR A 181 -0.31 10.35 -6.82
CA THR A 181 -1.17 11.55 -6.84
C THR A 181 -1.38 12.12 -5.44
N VAL A 182 -1.55 11.25 -4.44
CA VAL A 182 -1.65 11.63 -3.02
C VAL A 182 -0.37 12.32 -2.56
N ALA A 183 0.79 11.71 -2.83
CA ALA A 183 2.08 12.30 -2.48
C ALA A 183 2.31 13.65 -3.16
N GLN A 184 1.95 13.78 -4.44
CA GLN A 184 2.05 15.05 -5.18
C GLN A 184 1.18 16.15 -4.55
N THR A 185 -0.03 15.80 -4.11
CA THR A 185 -0.95 16.72 -3.45
C THR A 185 -0.41 17.15 -2.08
N GLN A 186 0.18 16.22 -1.32
CA GLN A 186 0.82 16.54 -0.04
C GLN A 186 2.06 17.42 -0.19
N LEU A 187 2.88 17.21 -1.23
CA LEU A 187 4.01 18.10 -1.55
C LEU A 187 3.54 19.53 -1.82
N GLN A 188 2.48 19.70 -2.62
CA GLN A 188 1.89 21.02 -2.89
C GLN A 188 1.35 21.66 -1.61
N LYS A 189 0.65 20.88 -0.77
CA LYS A 189 0.14 21.33 0.52
C LYS A 189 1.25 21.77 1.48
N LYS A 190 2.38 21.05 1.50
CA LYS A 190 3.54 21.43 2.32
C LYS A 190 4.17 22.73 1.83
N GLY A 191 4.33 22.90 0.51
CA GLY A 191 4.88 24.12 -0.08
C GLY A 191 4.01 25.37 0.17
N LEU A 192 2.70 25.22 0.29
CA LEU A 192 1.79 26.32 0.65
C LEU A 192 1.84 26.68 2.15
N ASN A 193 2.33 25.78 3.00
CA ASN A 193 2.41 25.95 4.46
C ASN A 193 3.84 26.24 4.96
N ALA A 194 4.81 26.35 4.06
CA ALA A 194 6.21 26.66 4.35
C ALA A 194 6.47 28.16 4.15
#